data_AF-A0A938G7F9-F1
#
_entry.id   AF-A0A938G7F9-F1
#
_cell.length_a   1.000
_cell.length_b   1.000
_cell.length_c   1.000
_cell.angle_alpha   90.00
_cell.angle_beta   90.00
_cell.angle_gamma   90.00
#
_symmetry.space_group_name_H-M   'P 1'
#
loop_
_entity.id
_entity.type
_entity.pdbx_description
1 polymer ?
#
loop_
_entity_poly.entity_id
_entity_poly.type
_entity_poly.pdbx_seq_one_letter_code
_entity_poly.pdbx_strand_id
1 'polypeptide(L)'
;MVGDRREVVPDMFYRDELRNQMGGTKEPSSITARLGWWCFETTTPLTQGTYEAARAAVDTALTATDSVLAGQRAVYGLCRPPGHHATRDLYGGYCFFNNAAVAAHHIVQRTGGKVTVLDVDYHHGNGTQEIFYDRDDVQYVSLHGDPRRAYPYFTGHADETGTGKGLGSTFNVPLPKRTADDAYISALSTCAEKIAAFKPTALIVSLGLDTFITDPIADLAVTTEGFSRSGALLAQLNLPTIVLQEGGYDVQALGRNVHAWLTGFGAN
;
A
#
# COMPACT_ATOMS: atom_id res chain seq x y z
N MET A 1 21.16 -26.43 20.65
CA MET A 1 21.10 -26.28 19.18
C MET A 1 20.38 -24.97 18.89
N VAL A 2 21.12 -23.92 18.56
CA VAL A 2 20.58 -22.63 18.11
C VAL A 2 20.31 -22.80 16.62
N GLY A 3 19.03 -22.89 16.24
CA GLY A 3 18.62 -23.18 14.88
C GLY A 3 18.97 -22.04 13.91
N ASP A 4 19.21 -22.42 12.65
CA ASP A 4 19.78 -21.64 11.55
C ASP A 4 18.83 -20.55 10.99
N ARG A 5 18.11 -19.81 11.84
CA ARG A 5 17.22 -18.70 11.47
C ARG A 5 17.64 -17.44 12.22
N ARG A 6 18.49 -16.63 11.59
CA ARG A 6 18.91 -15.33 12.11
C ARG A 6 17.87 -14.28 11.73
N GLU A 7 16.76 -14.27 12.44
CA GLU A 7 15.81 -13.16 12.40
C GLU A 7 16.36 -12.04 13.30
N VAL A 8 16.36 -10.81 12.82
CA VAL A 8 16.74 -9.64 13.63
C VAL A 8 15.57 -8.70 13.72
N VAL A 9 15.28 -8.28 14.95
CA VAL A 9 14.27 -7.27 15.28
C VAL A 9 14.95 -6.12 16.03
N PRO A 10 14.46 -4.88 15.90
CA PRO A 10 14.99 -3.76 16.65
C PRO A 10 14.83 -3.92 18.17
N ASP A 11 15.88 -3.60 18.94
CA ASP A 11 15.81 -3.52 20.40
C ASP A 11 15.18 -2.20 20.90
N MET A 12 15.32 -1.13 20.11
CA MET A 12 14.80 0.19 20.43
C MET A 12 14.46 0.94 19.14
N PHE A 13 13.42 1.76 19.17
CA PHE A 13 13.06 2.66 18.06
C PHE A 13 13.53 4.07 18.32
N TYR A 14 14.00 4.74 17.27
CA TYR A 14 14.31 6.17 17.38
C TYR A 14 13.02 6.97 17.59
N ARG A 15 13.07 7.93 18.54
CA ARG A 15 11.98 8.85 18.87
C ARG A 15 12.56 10.22 19.13
N ASP A 16 12.16 11.21 18.33
CA ASP A 16 12.65 12.59 18.46
C ASP A 16 12.40 13.16 19.86
N GLU A 17 11.30 12.76 20.51
CA GLU A 17 10.91 13.25 21.83
C GLU A 17 11.89 12.87 22.94
N LEU A 18 12.61 11.75 22.79
CA LEU A 18 13.67 11.35 23.73
C LEU A 18 14.84 12.35 23.75
N ARG A 19 14.93 13.18 22.71
CA ARG A 19 15.96 14.20 22.51
C ARG A 19 15.38 15.62 22.52
N ASN A 20 14.18 15.83 23.06
CA ASN A 20 13.56 17.15 23.09
C ASN A 20 14.50 18.19 23.72
N GLN A 21 14.69 19.33 23.03
CA GLN A 21 15.64 20.40 23.36
C GLN A 21 17.14 20.01 23.35
N MET A 22 17.48 18.81 22.88
CA MET A 22 18.87 18.42 22.58
C MET A 22 19.22 18.77 21.14
N GLY A 23 20.52 18.85 20.83
CA GLY A 23 20.98 19.02 19.46
C GLY A 23 20.59 17.85 18.55
N GLY A 24 20.60 18.09 17.23
CA GLY A 24 20.30 17.10 16.21
C GLY A 24 21.07 15.79 16.41
N THR A 25 20.42 14.68 16.15
CA THR A 25 21.03 13.34 16.22
C THR A 25 21.63 12.96 14.88
N LYS A 26 22.48 11.93 14.88
CA LYS A 26 23.03 11.30 13.67
C LYS A 26 22.69 9.82 13.70
N GLU A 27 22.58 9.20 12.53
CA GLU A 27 22.42 7.76 12.41
C GLU A 27 23.52 7.04 13.22
N PRO A 28 23.17 6.07 14.07
CA PRO A 28 24.14 5.33 14.86
C PRO A 28 25.03 4.44 13.98
N SER A 29 26.27 4.18 14.40
CA SER A 29 27.20 3.29 13.66
C SER A 29 26.96 1.80 13.91
N SER A 30 26.36 1.44 15.05
CA SER A 30 26.07 0.05 15.43
C SER A 30 24.88 -0.50 14.67
N ILE A 31 25.02 -1.68 14.06
CA ILE A 31 23.92 -2.33 13.31
C ILE A 31 22.67 -2.52 14.17
N THR A 32 22.83 -2.93 15.43
CA THR A 32 21.71 -3.14 16.36
C THR A 32 20.88 -1.88 16.55
N ALA A 33 21.53 -0.71 16.64
CA ALA A 33 20.84 0.57 16.77
C ALA A 33 20.25 1.06 15.44
N ARG A 34 20.91 0.78 14.32
CA ARG A 34 20.42 1.14 12.97
C ARG A 34 19.13 0.41 12.60
N LEU A 35 18.92 -0.81 13.11
CA LEU A 35 17.69 -1.57 12.88
C LEU A 35 16.44 -0.77 13.27
N GLY A 36 16.40 -0.20 14.48
CA GLY A 36 15.27 0.61 14.93
C GLY A 36 15.37 2.09 14.63
N TRP A 37 16.47 2.52 13.99
CA TRP A 37 16.55 3.85 13.39
C TRP A 37 15.70 3.91 12.10
N TRP A 38 15.72 2.84 11.31
CA TRP A 38 15.00 2.74 10.02
C TRP A 38 13.72 1.89 10.10
N CYS A 39 13.18 1.66 11.29
CA CYS A 39 11.98 0.85 11.50
C CYS A 39 11.01 1.57 12.44
N PHE A 40 9.71 1.31 12.31
CA PHE A 40 8.70 1.92 13.18
C PHE A 40 7.90 0.90 14.00
N GLU A 41 8.17 -0.40 13.88
CA GLU A 41 7.41 -1.47 14.52
C GLU A 41 8.20 -2.81 14.63
N THR A 42 7.66 -3.83 15.30
CA THR A 42 8.41 -5.08 15.64
C THR A 42 7.95 -6.34 14.91
N THR A 43 6.86 -6.28 14.16
CA THR A 43 6.25 -7.40 13.44
C THR A 43 6.89 -7.68 12.07
N THR A 44 7.85 -6.85 11.65
CA THR A 44 8.64 -7.03 10.42
C THR A 44 10.11 -7.38 10.74
N PRO A 45 10.42 -8.64 11.06
CA PRO A 45 11.82 -9.05 11.22
C PRO A 45 12.55 -9.00 9.88
N LEU A 46 13.82 -8.61 9.93
CA LEU A 46 14.73 -8.85 8.81
C LEU A 46 15.27 -10.28 8.92
N THR A 47 15.24 -10.98 7.80
CA THR A 47 15.74 -12.37 7.70
C THR A 47 16.71 -12.47 6.53
N GLN A 48 17.46 -13.58 6.48
CA GLN A 48 18.29 -13.86 5.31
C GLN A 48 17.41 -13.94 4.05
N GLY A 49 17.76 -13.16 3.02
CA GLY A 49 16.99 -13.10 1.77
C GLY A 49 15.97 -11.96 1.71
N THR A 50 15.73 -11.22 2.80
CA THR A 50 14.76 -10.12 2.82
C THR A 50 15.07 -9.06 1.76
N TYR A 51 16.33 -8.62 1.66
CA TYR A 51 16.72 -7.61 0.69
C TYR A 51 16.50 -8.10 -0.74
N GLU A 52 17.00 -9.29 -1.08
CA GLU A 52 16.87 -9.88 -2.41
C GLU A 52 15.40 -10.03 -2.82
N ALA A 53 14.54 -10.50 -1.91
CA ALA A 53 13.11 -10.63 -2.16
C ALA A 53 12.43 -9.27 -2.34
N ALA A 54 12.69 -8.30 -1.46
CA ALA A 54 12.11 -6.95 -1.56
C ALA A 54 12.53 -6.25 -2.86
N ARG A 55 13.80 -6.40 -3.27
CA ARG A 55 14.32 -5.87 -4.53
C ARG A 55 13.64 -6.50 -5.75
N ALA A 56 13.38 -7.80 -5.71
CA ALA A 56 12.66 -8.52 -6.77
C ALA A 56 11.17 -8.14 -6.84
N ALA A 57 10.53 -7.81 -5.72
CA ALA A 57 9.18 -7.25 -5.71
C ALA A 57 9.12 -5.90 -6.45
N VAL A 58 10.13 -5.04 -6.25
CA VAL A 58 10.26 -3.79 -7.01
C VAL A 58 10.45 -4.06 -8.50
N ASP A 59 11.29 -5.02 -8.90
CA ASP A 59 11.44 -5.41 -10.30
C ASP A 59 10.12 -5.87 -10.93
N THR A 60 9.30 -6.59 -10.16
CA THR A 60 7.96 -7.05 -10.58
C THR A 60 7.03 -5.86 -10.82
N ALA A 61 7.02 -4.89 -9.90
CA ALA A 61 6.22 -3.67 -10.04
C ALA A 61 6.64 -2.83 -11.26
N LEU A 62 7.95 -2.66 -11.48
CA LEU A 62 8.48 -1.94 -12.63
C LEU A 62 8.19 -2.67 -13.95
N THR A 63 8.31 -4.00 -13.98
CA THR A 63 7.98 -4.81 -15.18
C THR A 63 6.49 -4.69 -15.54
N ALA A 64 5.60 -4.75 -14.56
CA ALA A 64 4.17 -4.55 -14.78
C ALA A 64 3.87 -3.13 -15.28
N THR A 65 4.55 -2.14 -14.69
CA THR A 65 4.44 -0.74 -15.09
C THR A 65 4.89 -0.50 -16.52
N ASP A 66 6.08 -0.98 -16.90
CA ASP A 66 6.61 -0.83 -18.25
C ASP A 66 5.72 -1.53 -19.29
N SER A 67 5.10 -2.66 -18.93
CA SER A 67 4.14 -3.35 -19.80
C SER A 67 2.88 -2.51 -20.06
N VAL A 68 2.34 -1.84 -19.02
CA VAL A 68 1.21 -0.91 -19.17
C VAL A 68 1.62 0.33 -19.99
N LEU A 69 2.80 0.89 -19.74
CA LEU A 69 3.33 2.01 -20.54
C LEU A 69 3.60 1.62 -22.00
N ALA A 70 3.84 0.33 -22.29
CA ALA A 70 3.95 -0.21 -23.64
C ALA A 70 2.59 -0.48 -24.32
N GLY A 71 1.47 -0.16 -23.67
CA GLY A 71 0.13 -0.23 -24.24
C GLY A 71 -0.76 -1.36 -23.73
N GLN A 72 -0.30 -2.16 -22.75
CA GLN A 72 -1.20 -3.10 -22.08
C GLN A 72 -2.24 -2.34 -21.27
N ARG A 73 -3.51 -2.75 -21.38
CA ARG A 73 -4.61 -2.10 -20.65
C ARG A 73 -4.45 -2.28 -19.14
N ALA A 74 -4.13 -3.50 -18.71
CA ALA A 74 -3.91 -3.81 -17.30
C ALA A 74 -2.91 -4.94 -17.12
N VAL A 75 -2.10 -4.85 -16.05
CA VAL A 75 -1.12 -5.88 -15.70
C VAL A 75 -1.10 -6.09 -14.20
N TYR A 76 -1.13 -7.36 -13.78
CA TYR A 76 -1.00 -7.76 -12.38
C TYR A 76 0.46 -8.10 -12.06
N GLY A 77 1.07 -7.33 -11.16
CA GLY A 77 2.35 -7.60 -10.54
C GLY A 77 2.16 -8.31 -9.20
N LEU A 78 2.47 -9.61 -9.16
CA LEU A 78 2.42 -10.44 -7.95
C LEU A 78 3.62 -10.13 -7.04
N CYS A 79 3.63 -8.93 -6.45
CA CYS A 79 4.68 -8.46 -5.56
C CYS A 79 4.68 -9.24 -4.24
N ARG A 80 5.87 -9.66 -3.80
CA ARG A 80 6.08 -10.22 -2.45
C ARG A 80 7.55 -10.06 -2.06
N PRO A 81 7.89 -9.39 -0.94
CA PRO A 81 7.02 -8.80 0.09
C PRO A 81 6.14 -7.62 -0.41
N PRO A 82 5.08 -7.26 0.34
CA PRO A 82 4.26 -6.07 0.07
C PRO A 82 5.07 -4.77 0.25
N GLY A 83 4.47 -3.62 -0.05
CA GLY A 83 5.17 -2.34 -0.08
C GLY A 83 4.49 -1.15 0.60
N HIS A 84 3.16 -1.11 0.74
CA HIS A 84 2.46 0.15 1.05
C HIS A 84 2.77 0.78 2.43
N HIS A 85 3.35 0.02 3.37
CA HIS A 85 3.77 0.52 4.69
C HIS A 85 5.21 1.08 4.71
N ALA A 86 6.02 0.83 3.67
CA ALA A 86 7.36 1.39 3.57
C ALA A 86 7.27 2.89 3.22
N THR A 87 7.80 3.72 4.12
CA THR A 87 7.92 5.18 3.93
C THR A 87 9.19 5.50 3.14
N ARG A 88 9.52 6.78 2.97
CA ARG A 88 10.79 7.22 2.38
C ARG A 88 12.01 6.64 3.10
N ASP A 89 11.92 6.53 4.43
CA ASP A 89 13.05 6.28 5.30
C ASP A 89 12.86 5.06 6.22
N LEU A 90 11.62 4.62 6.47
CA LEU A 90 11.31 3.56 7.44
C LEU A 90 10.63 2.35 6.80
N TYR A 91 11.06 1.15 7.20
CA TYR A 91 10.40 -0.13 6.91
C TYR A 91 9.45 -0.55 8.06
N GLY A 92 8.44 -1.36 7.74
CA GLY A 92 7.48 -1.90 8.71
C GLY A 92 6.25 -2.49 8.03
N GLY A 93 5.38 -3.16 8.78
CA GLY A 93 4.13 -3.74 8.26
C GLY A 93 4.39 -4.77 7.14
N TYR A 94 5.41 -5.60 7.31
CA TYR A 94 5.93 -6.56 6.32
C TYR A 94 6.56 -5.93 5.07
N CYS A 95 6.60 -4.59 4.98
CA CYS A 95 7.06 -3.84 3.81
C CYS A 95 8.48 -3.30 4.01
N PHE A 96 9.28 -3.33 2.95
CA PHE A 96 10.68 -2.85 2.94
C PHE A 96 10.95 -1.81 1.86
N PHE A 97 10.42 -2.03 0.66
CA PHE A 97 10.37 -1.03 -0.41
C PHE A 97 8.93 -0.82 -0.82
N ASN A 98 8.56 0.43 -1.07
CA ASN A 98 7.20 0.75 -1.48
C ASN A 98 7.02 0.52 -3.00
N ASN A 99 6.56 -0.68 -3.35
CA ASN A 99 6.38 -1.13 -4.74
C ASN A 99 5.48 -0.17 -5.54
N ALA A 100 4.33 0.21 -4.98
CA ALA A 100 3.38 1.12 -5.61
C ALA A 100 3.94 2.54 -5.76
N ALA A 101 4.65 3.04 -4.76
CA ALA A 101 5.26 4.36 -4.84
C ALA A 101 6.40 4.42 -5.87
N VAL A 102 7.22 3.36 -5.97
CA VAL A 102 8.26 3.26 -7.00
C VAL A 102 7.63 3.25 -8.40
N ALA A 103 6.58 2.45 -8.61
CA ALA A 103 5.84 2.43 -9.87
C ALA A 103 5.24 3.80 -10.22
N ALA A 104 4.58 4.47 -9.27
CA ALA A 104 3.97 5.78 -9.48
C ALA A 104 5.01 6.84 -9.85
N HIS A 105 6.12 6.89 -9.11
CA HIS A 105 7.21 7.82 -9.39
C HIS A 105 7.83 7.55 -10.76
N HIS A 106 8.04 6.28 -11.13
CA HIS A 106 8.56 5.91 -12.45
C HIS A 106 7.66 6.40 -13.58
N ILE A 107 6.34 6.22 -13.48
CA ILE A 107 5.38 6.71 -14.49
C ILE A 107 5.47 8.23 -14.62
N VAL A 108 5.45 8.96 -13.51
CA VAL A 108 5.56 10.44 -13.52
C VAL A 108 6.85 10.87 -14.21
N GLN A 109 7.99 10.29 -13.86
CA GLN A 109 9.28 10.65 -14.46
C GLN A 109 9.34 10.34 -15.96
N ARG A 110 8.68 9.26 -16.40
CA ARG A 110 8.72 8.80 -17.79
C ARG A 110 7.73 9.53 -18.69
N THR A 111 6.59 9.97 -18.15
CA THR A 111 5.46 10.48 -18.94
C THR A 111 5.14 11.95 -18.67
N GLY A 112 5.55 12.49 -17.52
CA GLY A 112 5.10 13.79 -17.02
C GLY A 112 3.59 13.81 -16.66
N GLY A 113 2.91 12.67 -16.76
CA GLY A 113 1.49 12.53 -16.45
C GLY A 113 1.23 12.36 -14.96
N LYS A 114 0.01 12.70 -14.55
CA LYS A 114 -0.47 12.45 -13.18
C LYS A 114 -0.81 10.98 -12.98
N VAL A 115 -0.62 10.47 -11.78
CA VAL A 115 -0.91 9.06 -11.42
C VAL A 115 -1.77 9.02 -10.18
N THR A 116 -2.71 8.09 -10.10
CA THR A 116 -3.39 7.78 -8.84
C THR A 116 -2.89 6.43 -8.34
N VAL A 117 -2.49 6.36 -7.06
CA VAL A 117 -2.37 5.12 -6.31
C VAL A 117 -3.65 4.95 -5.48
N LEU A 118 -4.45 3.95 -5.83
CA LEU A 118 -5.61 3.51 -5.06
C LEU A 118 -5.20 2.29 -4.23
N ASP A 119 -5.27 2.42 -2.91
CA ASP A 119 -5.01 1.34 -1.97
C ASP A 119 -6.32 0.74 -1.46
N VAL A 120 -6.54 -0.53 -1.78
CA VAL A 120 -7.73 -1.31 -1.39
C VAL A 120 -7.41 -2.40 -0.36
N ASP A 121 -6.17 -2.45 0.14
CA ASP A 121 -5.77 -3.27 1.29
C ASP A 121 -6.57 -2.88 2.55
N TYR A 122 -6.75 -3.82 3.47
CA TYR A 122 -7.43 -3.55 4.74
C TYR A 122 -6.74 -2.45 5.55
N HIS A 123 -5.41 -2.39 5.48
CA HIS A 123 -4.60 -1.45 6.24
C HIS A 123 -4.37 -0.17 5.45
N HIS A 124 -4.25 0.95 6.16
CA HIS A 124 -3.83 2.19 5.52
C HIS A 124 -2.37 2.07 5.05
N GLY A 125 -2.12 2.30 3.76
CA GLY A 125 -0.80 2.44 3.17
C GLY A 125 -0.09 3.74 3.60
N ASN A 126 0.25 3.85 4.88
CA ASN A 126 0.90 5.00 5.49
C ASN A 126 2.22 5.39 4.82
N GLY A 127 2.97 4.40 4.33
CA GLY A 127 4.20 4.62 3.59
C GLY A 127 3.94 5.32 2.25
N THR A 128 2.95 4.84 1.50
CA THR A 128 2.54 5.45 0.24
C THR A 128 2.03 6.86 0.45
N GLN A 129 1.22 7.07 1.50
CA GLN A 129 0.75 8.40 1.86
C GLN A 129 1.90 9.36 2.16
N GLU A 130 2.85 8.97 3.02
CA GLU A 130 3.98 9.81 3.42
C GLU A 130 4.82 10.22 2.20
N ILE A 131 5.15 9.28 1.32
CA ILE A 131 6.02 9.52 0.15
C ILE A 131 5.46 10.60 -0.79
N PHE A 132 4.13 10.71 -0.89
CA PHE A 132 3.43 11.63 -1.80
C PHE A 132 2.71 12.78 -1.10
N TYR A 133 2.83 12.92 0.22
CA TYR A 133 1.96 13.81 1.00
C TYR A 133 2.03 15.29 0.61
N ASP A 134 3.15 15.74 0.05
CA ASP A 134 3.40 17.10 -0.40
C ASP A 134 3.35 17.28 -1.93
N ARG A 135 2.97 16.23 -2.68
CA ARG A 135 3.02 16.15 -4.14
C ARG A 135 1.64 16.18 -4.80
N ASP A 136 1.55 16.82 -5.97
CA ASP A 136 0.32 16.96 -6.79
C ASP A 136 0.39 16.20 -8.13
N ASP A 137 1.52 15.56 -8.42
CA ASP A 137 1.72 14.68 -9.56
C ASP A 137 1.25 13.24 -9.28
N VAL A 138 1.10 12.87 -8.00
CA VAL A 138 0.56 11.59 -7.55
C VAL A 138 -0.56 11.81 -6.55
N GLN A 139 -1.75 11.27 -6.82
CA GLN A 139 -2.85 11.21 -5.86
C GLN A 139 -2.81 9.88 -5.11
N TYR A 140 -2.94 9.92 -3.80
CA TYR A 140 -3.13 8.73 -2.96
C TYR A 140 -4.58 8.67 -2.46
N VAL A 141 -5.24 7.55 -2.73
CA VAL A 141 -6.61 7.27 -2.30
C VAL A 141 -6.62 5.94 -1.58
N SER A 142 -7.23 5.86 -0.40
CA SER A 142 -7.26 4.61 0.36
C SER A 142 -8.58 4.42 1.11
N LEU A 143 -9.07 3.19 1.11
CA LEU A 143 -10.16 2.75 1.98
C LEU A 143 -9.67 1.58 2.82
N HIS A 144 -9.77 1.71 4.14
CA HIS A 144 -9.09 0.82 5.09
C HIS A 144 -9.87 0.76 6.40
N GLY A 145 -9.56 -0.19 7.28
CA GLY A 145 -10.14 -0.24 8.62
C GLY A 145 -9.83 1.04 9.40
N ASP A 146 -10.79 1.55 10.17
CA ASP A 146 -10.59 2.77 10.97
C ASP A 146 -9.31 2.68 11.84
N PRO A 147 -8.34 3.61 11.68
CA PRO A 147 -7.06 3.58 12.38
C PRO A 147 -7.19 3.71 13.90
N ARG A 148 -8.35 4.11 14.43
CA ARG A 148 -8.61 3.99 15.88
C ARG A 148 -8.53 2.55 16.41
N ARG A 149 -8.60 1.56 15.52
CA ARG A 149 -8.59 0.13 15.83
C ARG A 149 -7.69 -0.70 14.93
N ALA A 150 -7.47 -0.28 13.68
CA ALA A 150 -6.68 -1.01 12.70
C ALA A 150 -5.25 -0.45 12.61
N TYR A 151 -4.28 -1.33 12.37
CA TYR A 151 -2.92 -0.92 12.01
C TYR A 151 -2.97 -0.06 10.73
N PRO A 152 -2.19 1.04 10.63
CA PRO A 152 -1.03 1.43 11.44
C PRO A 152 -1.32 2.36 12.62
N TYR A 153 -2.59 2.51 13.01
CA TYR A 153 -3.08 3.22 14.20
C TYR A 153 -2.93 4.75 14.25
N PHE A 154 -1.84 5.29 13.70
CA PHE A 154 -1.45 6.69 13.86
C PHE A 154 -1.69 7.55 12.60
N THR A 155 -2.09 6.92 11.49
CA THR A 155 -2.35 7.57 10.21
C THR A 155 -3.53 6.89 9.51
N GLY A 156 -4.09 7.53 8.48
CA GLY A 156 -5.27 7.07 7.76
C GLY A 156 -6.55 7.77 8.22
N HIS A 157 -6.43 8.83 9.02
CA HIS A 157 -7.59 9.63 9.38
C HIS A 157 -8.08 10.44 8.18
N ALA A 158 -9.40 10.71 8.15
CA ALA A 158 -10.07 11.38 7.04
C ALA A 158 -9.68 12.87 6.90
N ASP A 159 -9.13 13.49 7.93
CA ASP A 159 -8.64 14.87 7.94
C ASP A 159 -7.23 15.02 7.34
N GLU A 160 -6.53 13.92 7.10
CA GLU A 160 -5.23 13.90 6.44
C GLU A 160 -5.41 14.07 4.93
N THR A 161 -5.25 15.30 4.43
CA THR A 161 -5.60 15.66 3.03
C THR A 161 -4.41 16.12 2.18
N GLY A 162 -3.19 15.93 2.67
CA GLY A 162 -1.95 16.38 2.02
C GLY A 162 -1.51 17.77 2.49
N THR A 163 -0.34 18.20 2.03
CA THR A 163 0.28 19.49 2.41
C THR A 163 0.91 20.17 1.20
N GLY A 164 1.21 21.47 1.31
CA GLY A 164 1.92 22.19 0.26
C GLY A 164 1.22 22.09 -1.09
N LYS A 165 1.94 21.61 -2.12
CA LYS A 165 1.35 21.37 -3.45
C LYS A 165 0.39 20.19 -3.46
N GLY A 166 0.66 19.15 -2.67
CA GLY A 166 -0.17 17.97 -2.55
C GLY A 166 -1.47 18.13 -1.76
N LEU A 167 -1.80 19.33 -1.28
CA LEU A 167 -3.09 19.57 -0.61
C LEU A 167 -4.26 19.21 -1.54
N GLY A 168 -5.11 18.28 -1.08
CA GLY A 168 -6.22 17.71 -1.86
C GLY A 168 -5.86 16.45 -2.67
N SER A 169 -4.60 16.02 -2.65
CA SER A 169 -4.12 14.81 -3.35
C SER A 169 -4.09 13.56 -2.47
N THR A 170 -4.49 13.67 -1.20
CA THR A 170 -4.72 12.52 -0.31
C THR A 170 -6.21 12.42 0.03
N PHE A 171 -6.78 11.22 -0.10
CA PHE A 171 -8.16 10.94 0.32
C PHE A 171 -8.24 9.60 1.06
N ASN A 172 -8.46 9.67 2.37
CA ASN A 172 -8.62 8.50 3.23
C ASN A 172 -10.10 8.25 3.57
N VAL A 173 -10.50 6.98 3.48
CA VAL A 173 -11.83 6.50 3.84
C VAL A 173 -11.72 5.43 4.93
N PRO A 174 -11.65 5.82 6.22
CA PRO A 174 -11.66 4.87 7.32
C PRO A 174 -13.03 4.19 7.43
N LEU A 175 -13.03 2.86 7.44
CA LEU A 175 -14.22 2.03 7.41
C LEU A 175 -14.54 1.43 8.78
N PRO A 176 -15.83 1.40 9.17
CA PRO A 176 -16.27 0.66 10.35
C PRO A 176 -15.96 -0.83 10.27
N LYS A 177 -15.79 -1.45 11.43
CA LYS A 177 -15.71 -2.90 11.58
C LYS A 177 -16.91 -3.59 10.91
N ARG A 178 -16.68 -4.74 10.28
CA ARG A 178 -17.69 -5.52 9.52
C ARG A 178 -18.34 -4.78 8.34
N THR A 179 -17.69 -3.77 7.77
CA THR A 179 -18.14 -3.21 6.48
C THR A 179 -18.20 -4.34 5.45
N ALA A 180 -19.41 -4.61 4.95
CA ALA A 180 -19.71 -5.65 3.97
C ALA A 180 -19.80 -5.07 2.56
N ASP A 181 -20.00 -5.93 1.57
CA ASP A 181 -19.90 -5.61 0.13
C ASP A 181 -20.60 -4.30 -0.28
N ASP A 182 -21.86 -4.09 0.06
CA ASP A 182 -22.59 -2.89 -0.40
C ASP A 182 -22.00 -1.57 0.13
N ALA A 183 -21.63 -1.56 1.42
CA ALA A 183 -21.01 -0.40 2.03
C ALA A 183 -19.57 -0.19 1.52
N TYR A 184 -18.82 -1.27 1.31
CA TYR A 184 -17.48 -1.23 0.73
C TYR A 184 -17.51 -0.68 -0.71
N ILE A 185 -18.43 -1.17 -1.54
CA ILE A 185 -18.61 -0.70 -2.92
C ILE A 185 -19.08 0.75 -2.97
N SER A 186 -19.92 1.20 -2.05
CA SER A 186 -20.30 2.61 -1.93
C SER A 186 -19.11 3.51 -1.60
N ALA A 187 -18.25 3.09 -0.66
CA ALA A 187 -17.00 3.79 -0.35
C ALA A 187 -16.02 3.81 -1.53
N LEU A 188 -15.86 2.67 -2.22
CA LEU A 188 -15.02 2.54 -3.41
C LEU A 188 -15.54 3.41 -4.57
N SER A 189 -16.86 3.54 -4.73
CA SER A 189 -17.46 4.47 -5.70
C SER A 189 -17.06 5.91 -5.43
N THR A 190 -17.09 6.32 -4.16
CA THR A 190 -16.65 7.66 -3.75
C THR A 190 -15.16 7.85 -4.05
N CYS A 191 -14.34 6.82 -3.84
CA CYS A 191 -12.93 6.83 -4.23
C CYS A 191 -12.78 7.01 -5.74
N ALA A 192 -13.51 6.23 -6.56
CA ALA A 192 -13.47 6.34 -8.01
C ALA A 192 -13.86 7.74 -8.52
N GLU A 193 -14.82 8.41 -7.89
CA GLU A 193 -15.18 9.81 -8.19
C GLU A 193 -14.01 10.77 -7.93
N LYS A 194 -13.29 10.61 -6.80
CA LYS A 194 -12.09 11.40 -6.48
C LYS A 194 -10.96 11.16 -7.49
N ILE A 195 -10.80 9.92 -7.94
CA ILE A 195 -9.83 9.54 -8.95
C ILE A 195 -10.17 10.19 -10.30
N ALA A 196 -11.43 10.08 -10.74
CA ALA A 196 -11.88 10.71 -11.97
C ALA A 196 -11.71 12.24 -11.95
N ALA A 197 -11.96 12.89 -10.80
CA ALA A 197 -11.77 14.32 -10.62
C ALA A 197 -10.28 14.75 -10.71
N PHE A 198 -9.37 13.90 -10.23
CA PHE A 198 -7.93 14.15 -10.33
C PHE A 198 -7.40 14.02 -11.77
N LYS A 199 -8.10 13.29 -12.64
CA LYS A 199 -7.73 13.05 -14.05
C LYS A 199 -6.31 12.47 -14.19
N PRO A 200 -6.01 11.34 -13.55
CA PRO A 200 -4.74 10.65 -13.76
C PRO A 200 -4.66 10.07 -15.17
N THR A 201 -3.43 9.83 -15.61
CA THR A 201 -3.10 9.16 -16.87
C THR A 201 -2.91 7.66 -16.70
N ALA A 202 -2.70 7.19 -15.47
CA ALA A 202 -2.60 5.78 -15.10
C ALA A 202 -3.12 5.58 -13.67
N LEU A 203 -3.62 4.38 -13.40
CA LEU A 203 -4.05 3.93 -12.08
C LEU A 203 -3.09 2.85 -11.59
N ILE A 204 -2.62 2.95 -10.35
CA ILE A 204 -1.99 1.86 -9.62
C ILE A 204 -2.97 1.42 -8.55
N VAL A 205 -3.27 0.13 -8.49
CA VAL A 205 -4.08 -0.47 -7.43
C VAL A 205 -3.15 -1.27 -6.52
N SER A 206 -2.97 -0.81 -5.29
CA SER A 206 -2.39 -1.60 -4.20
C SER A 206 -3.46 -2.57 -3.71
N LEU A 207 -3.39 -3.82 -4.17
CA LEU A 207 -4.40 -4.85 -4.01
C LEU A 207 -4.09 -5.74 -2.80
N GLY A 208 -4.70 -5.42 -1.66
CA GLY A 208 -4.81 -6.34 -0.52
C GLY A 208 -6.12 -7.12 -0.52
N LEU A 209 -6.05 -8.39 -0.11
CA LEU A 209 -7.22 -9.29 -0.05
C LEU A 209 -7.61 -9.62 1.40
N ASP A 210 -7.00 -8.93 2.36
CA ASP A 210 -7.28 -9.04 3.78
C ASP A 210 -8.55 -8.31 4.22
N THR A 211 -9.20 -7.54 3.34
CA THR A 211 -10.59 -7.09 3.58
C THR A 211 -11.61 -8.23 3.61
N PHE A 212 -11.19 -9.46 3.27
CA PHE A 212 -12.03 -10.64 3.20
C PHE A 212 -12.61 -11.05 4.56
N ILE A 213 -13.86 -11.49 4.55
CA ILE A 213 -14.66 -11.80 5.75
C ILE A 213 -14.04 -12.81 6.72
N THR A 214 -13.15 -13.69 6.25
CA THR A 214 -12.44 -14.71 7.04
C THR A 214 -10.93 -14.47 7.16
N ASP A 215 -10.42 -13.32 6.71
CA ASP A 215 -9.01 -13.00 6.91
C ASP A 215 -8.66 -12.97 8.41
N PRO A 216 -7.56 -13.60 8.84
CA PRO A 216 -7.25 -13.76 10.26
C PRO A 216 -6.78 -12.48 10.96
N ILE A 217 -6.34 -11.45 10.24
CA ILE A 217 -5.75 -10.24 10.84
C ILE A 217 -6.59 -8.98 10.65
N ALA A 218 -7.69 -9.10 9.92
CA ALA A 218 -8.57 -8.00 9.55
C ALA A 218 -10.01 -8.29 9.98
N ASP A 219 -10.87 -7.26 9.91
CA ASP A 219 -12.23 -7.38 10.44
C ASP A 219 -13.32 -6.68 9.63
N LEU A 220 -13.06 -6.43 8.34
CA LEU A 220 -14.13 -6.17 7.38
C LEU A 220 -14.87 -7.47 7.04
N ALA A 221 -15.87 -7.36 6.17
CA ALA A 221 -16.73 -8.48 5.79
C ALA A 221 -16.92 -8.55 4.27
N VAL A 222 -15.89 -8.19 3.49
CA VAL A 222 -15.93 -8.27 2.03
C VAL A 222 -15.93 -9.74 1.62
N THR A 223 -16.78 -10.09 0.65
CA THR A 223 -16.87 -11.44 0.11
C THR A 223 -16.13 -11.56 -1.21
N THR A 224 -16.01 -12.78 -1.75
CA THR A 224 -15.48 -13.00 -3.10
C THR A 224 -16.28 -12.25 -4.16
N GLU A 225 -17.59 -12.12 -3.98
CA GLU A 225 -18.45 -11.30 -4.85
C GLU A 225 -18.13 -9.80 -4.70
N GLY A 226 -17.88 -9.34 -3.47
CA GLY A 226 -17.41 -7.98 -3.19
C GLY A 226 -16.11 -7.64 -3.95
N PHE A 227 -15.16 -8.57 -4.02
CA PHE A 227 -13.94 -8.40 -4.81
C PHE A 227 -14.21 -8.30 -6.32
N SER A 228 -15.07 -9.16 -6.86
CA SER A 228 -15.51 -9.10 -8.26
C SER A 228 -16.16 -7.75 -8.60
N ARG A 229 -17.10 -7.30 -7.76
CA ARG A 229 -17.76 -6.00 -7.88
C ARG A 229 -16.77 -4.83 -7.79
N SER A 230 -15.73 -4.96 -6.96
CA SER A 230 -14.69 -3.94 -6.82
C SER A 230 -13.87 -3.78 -8.09
N GLY A 231 -13.43 -4.89 -8.68
CA GLY A 231 -12.75 -4.89 -9.98
C GLY A 231 -13.64 -4.28 -11.07
N ALA A 232 -14.90 -4.71 -11.15
CA ALA A 232 -15.86 -4.22 -12.15
C ALA A 232 -16.18 -2.73 -12.03
N LEU A 233 -16.22 -2.18 -10.82
CA LEU A 233 -16.38 -0.75 -10.59
C LEU A 233 -15.15 0.02 -11.11
N LEU A 234 -13.94 -0.42 -10.76
CA LEU A 234 -12.71 0.26 -11.15
C LEU A 234 -12.42 0.17 -12.65
N ALA A 235 -12.87 -0.89 -13.32
CA ALA A 235 -12.77 -1.03 -14.78
C ALA A 235 -13.46 0.12 -15.55
N GLN A 236 -14.50 0.73 -14.95
CA GLN A 236 -15.27 1.82 -15.54
C GLN A 236 -14.47 3.13 -15.64
N LEU A 237 -13.39 3.28 -14.85
CA LEU A 237 -12.49 4.42 -14.96
C LEU A 237 -11.75 4.45 -16.31
N ASN A 238 -11.66 3.30 -17.01
CA ASN A 238 -11.05 3.17 -18.32
C ASN A 238 -9.62 3.75 -18.41
N LEU A 239 -8.83 3.53 -17.36
CA LEU A 239 -7.43 3.93 -17.25
C LEU A 239 -6.50 2.75 -17.55
N PRO A 240 -5.27 3.00 -18.04
CA PRO A 240 -4.19 2.04 -17.96
C PRO A 240 -3.92 1.69 -16.48
N THR A 241 -4.01 0.42 -16.10
CA THR A 241 -4.01 0.01 -14.69
C THR A 241 -2.93 -0.99 -14.34
N ILE A 242 -2.10 -0.65 -13.36
CA ILE A 242 -1.13 -1.57 -12.76
C ILE A 242 -1.75 -2.06 -11.46
N VAL A 243 -1.87 -3.38 -11.28
CA VAL A 243 -2.39 -3.99 -10.06
C VAL A 243 -1.22 -4.64 -9.33
N LEU A 244 -0.90 -4.19 -8.13
CA LEU A 244 0.24 -4.67 -7.36
C LEU A 244 -0.24 -5.34 -6.09
N GLN A 245 0.19 -6.58 -5.87
CA GLN A 245 -0.19 -7.34 -4.69
C GLN A 245 0.36 -6.69 -3.40
N GLU A 246 -0.52 -6.51 -2.41
CA GLU A 246 -0.20 -6.15 -1.02
C GLU A 246 -0.56 -7.32 -0.08
N GLY A 247 -1.41 -7.11 0.94
CA GLY A 247 -1.81 -8.09 1.95
C GLY A 247 -2.84 -9.13 1.49
N GLY A 248 -3.26 -9.97 2.43
CA GLY A 248 -4.15 -11.11 2.22
C GLY A 248 -3.59 -12.39 2.84
N TYR A 249 -4.21 -12.85 3.93
CA TYR A 249 -3.65 -13.86 4.82
C TYR A 249 -4.58 -15.06 5.05
N ASP A 250 -5.82 -15.02 4.56
CA ASP A 250 -6.61 -16.23 4.31
C ASP A 250 -6.04 -16.98 3.09
N VAL A 251 -5.00 -17.79 3.33
CA VAL A 251 -4.27 -18.54 2.29
C VAL A 251 -5.18 -19.45 1.47
N GLN A 252 -6.26 -19.99 2.06
CA GLN A 252 -7.17 -20.89 1.34
C GLN A 252 -8.06 -20.12 0.36
N ALA A 253 -8.42 -18.87 0.68
CA ALA A 253 -9.25 -18.04 -0.17
C ALA A 253 -8.46 -17.11 -1.11
N LEU A 254 -7.18 -16.82 -0.81
CA LEU A 254 -6.38 -15.78 -1.46
C LEU A 254 -6.40 -15.84 -2.98
N GLY A 255 -6.01 -16.98 -3.57
CA GLY A 255 -5.95 -17.12 -5.03
C GLY A 255 -7.31 -16.94 -5.72
N ARG A 256 -8.39 -17.45 -5.10
CA ARG A 256 -9.76 -17.28 -5.60
C ARG A 256 -10.20 -15.82 -5.53
N ASN A 257 -9.84 -15.10 -4.47
CA ASN A 257 -10.21 -13.69 -4.29
C ASN A 257 -9.43 -12.77 -5.25
N VAL A 258 -8.13 -13.01 -5.45
CA VAL A 258 -7.33 -12.34 -6.50
C VAL A 258 -7.96 -12.58 -7.87
N HIS A 259 -8.27 -13.83 -8.19
CA HIS A 259 -8.90 -14.19 -9.47
C HIS A 259 -10.26 -13.49 -9.66
N ALA A 260 -11.11 -13.46 -8.63
CA ALA A 260 -12.40 -12.79 -8.69
C ALA A 260 -12.25 -11.29 -8.97
N TRP A 261 -11.32 -10.62 -8.28
CA TRP A 261 -11.03 -9.19 -8.50
C TRP A 261 -10.55 -8.94 -9.94
N LEU A 262 -9.56 -9.70 -10.43
CA LEU A 262 -8.99 -9.54 -11.78
C LEU A 262 -10.02 -9.81 -12.87
N THR A 263 -10.83 -10.87 -12.71
CA THR A 263 -11.92 -11.21 -13.62
C THR A 263 -12.96 -10.09 -13.67
N GLY A 264 -13.35 -9.56 -12.50
CA GLY A 264 -14.26 -8.42 -12.41
C GLY A 264 -13.72 -7.18 -13.12
N PHE A 265 -12.41 -6.92 -13.00
CA PHE A 265 -11.74 -5.82 -13.69
C PHE A 265 -11.66 -6.00 -15.22
N GLY A 266 -11.78 -7.24 -15.71
CA GLY A 266 -11.60 -7.57 -17.13
C GLY A 266 -10.12 -7.71 -17.54
N ALA A 267 -9.25 -8.05 -16.59
CA ALA A 267 -7.88 -8.45 -16.86
C ALA A 267 -7.86 -9.96 -17.20
N ASN A 268 -8.19 -10.29 -18.45
CA ASN A 268 -8.15 -11.65 -19.00
C ASN A 268 -7.06 -11.77 -20.07
#